data_AF-A0A535FQV0-F1
#
_entry.id   AF-A0A535FQV0-F1
#
_cell.length_a   1.000
_cell.length_b   1.000
_cell.length_c   1.000
_cell.angle_alpha   90.00
_cell.angle_beta   90.00
_cell.angle_gamma   90.00
#
_symmetry.space_group_name_H-M   'P 1'
#
loop_
_entity.id
_entity.type
_entity.pdbx_description
1 polymer ?
#
loop_
_entity_poly.entity_id
_entity_poly.type
_entity_poly.pdbx_seq_one_letter_code
_entity_poly.pdbx_strand_id
1 'polypeptide(L)'
;MNDDSQTTEQDGQRRNTRRRTRTRAELLLAARKVFAERGYHEANIAEITQAADVGVGTFYLHFRDKDEVFNTLLDEGFQDMRDHVAAIVMQQAAKPILPLLVTTIFRYAYEQRDLFQIALTGQATRTRTFRAQAALAGALTQLFENASRDKLLTGYHAPVLARFVTGMITQGIYWWFEHDEPGPDAMAEQVLRLLQHGLPGQLFGHER
;
A
#
# COMPACT_ATOMS: atom_id res chain seq x y z
N MET A 1 -48.83 -13.12 16.56
CA MET A 1 -48.60 -13.85 15.29
C MET A 1 -47.81 -12.97 14.30
N ASN A 2 -46.78 -12.24 14.76
CA ASN A 2 -45.99 -11.28 13.96
C ASN A 2 -44.46 -11.52 14.01
N ASP A 3 -44.01 -12.58 14.70
CA ASP A 3 -42.58 -12.80 15.03
C ASP A 3 -41.84 -13.68 13.98
N ASP A 4 -42.53 -14.65 13.39
CA ASP A 4 -41.94 -15.55 12.37
C ASP A 4 -41.72 -14.87 11.00
N SER A 5 -42.56 -13.92 10.63
CA SER A 5 -42.44 -13.19 9.35
C SER A 5 -41.26 -12.22 9.35
N GLN A 6 -40.98 -11.55 10.48
CA GLN A 6 -39.85 -10.64 10.62
C GLN A 6 -38.50 -11.38 10.64
N THR A 7 -38.47 -12.58 11.22
CA THR A 7 -37.27 -13.43 11.28
C THR A 7 -36.87 -13.98 9.91
N THR A 8 -37.85 -14.33 9.07
CA THR A 8 -37.62 -14.91 7.73
C THR A 8 -37.14 -13.87 6.71
N GLU A 9 -37.66 -12.64 6.78
CA GLU A 9 -37.22 -11.52 5.91
C GLU A 9 -35.81 -11.02 6.26
N GLN A 10 -35.48 -10.94 7.56
CA GLN A 10 -34.14 -10.55 8.00
C GLN A 10 -33.06 -11.58 7.62
N ASP A 11 -33.37 -12.88 7.65
CA ASP A 11 -32.41 -13.92 7.24
C ASP A 11 -32.19 -13.93 5.71
N GLY A 12 -33.25 -13.67 4.93
CA GLY A 12 -33.17 -13.48 3.48
C GLY A 12 -32.30 -12.28 3.08
N GLN A 13 -32.48 -11.14 3.74
CA GLN A 13 -31.66 -9.94 3.52
C GLN A 13 -30.19 -10.18 3.89
N ARG A 14 -29.91 -10.81 5.04
CA ARG A 14 -28.55 -11.14 5.46
C ARG A 14 -27.82 -12.07 4.49
N ARG A 15 -28.51 -13.09 3.97
CA ARG A 15 -27.95 -14.01 2.95
C ARG A 15 -27.64 -13.29 1.65
N ASN A 16 -28.51 -12.38 1.21
CA ASN A 16 -28.29 -11.57 0.01
C ASN A 16 -27.08 -10.65 0.17
N THR A 17 -26.98 -9.93 1.30
CA THR A 17 -25.82 -9.07 1.61
C THR A 17 -24.52 -9.88 1.63
N ARG A 18 -24.48 -11.04 2.29
CA ARG A 18 -23.29 -11.90 2.32
C ARG A 18 -22.86 -12.35 0.92
N ARG A 19 -23.82 -12.77 0.08
CA ARG A 19 -23.55 -13.14 -1.31
C ARG A 19 -22.99 -11.96 -2.11
N ARG A 20 -23.59 -10.78 -1.96
CA ARG A 20 -23.13 -9.54 -2.62
C ARG A 20 -21.70 -9.19 -2.20
N THR A 21 -21.38 -9.25 -0.91
CA THR A 21 -20.02 -8.99 -0.41
C THR A 21 -19.01 -9.99 -0.96
N ARG A 22 -19.37 -11.29 -0.97
CA ARG A 22 -18.52 -12.35 -1.52
C ARG A 22 -18.23 -12.13 -3.01
N THR A 23 -19.26 -11.88 -3.81
CA THR A 23 -19.08 -11.64 -5.25
C THR A 23 -18.24 -10.38 -5.53
N ARG A 24 -18.39 -9.33 -4.72
CA ARG A 24 -17.53 -8.14 -4.83
C ARG A 24 -16.05 -8.49 -4.58
N ALA A 25 -15.77 -9.31 -3.58
CA ALA A 25 -14.41 -9.75 -3.27
C ALA A 25 -13.82 -10.67 -4.37
N GLU A 26 -14.63 -11.58 -4.92
CA GLU A 26 -14.24 -12.44 -6.05
C GLU A 26 -13.88 -11.60 -7.29
N LEU A 27 -14.67 -10.57 -7.59
CA LEU A 27 -14.39 -9.61 -8.67
C LEU A 27 -13.09 -8.82 -8.44
N LEU A 28 -12.82 -8.37 -7.21
CA LEU A 28 -11.57 -7.65 -6.89
C LEU A 28 -10.35 -8.54 -7.01
N LEU A 29 -10.44 -9.79 -6.53
CA LEU A 29 -9.36 -10.77 -6.66
C LEU A 29 -9.07 -11.11 -8.13
N ALA A 30 -10.12 -11.33 -8.92
CA ALA A 30 -10.00 -11.55 -10.36
C ALA A 30 -9.41 -10.33 -11.07
N ALA A 31 -9.87 -9.12 -10.73
CA ALA A 31 -9.34 -7.88 -11.29
C ALA A 31 -7.86 -7.71 -10.99
N ARG A 32 -7.42 -7.95 -9.74
CA ARG A 32 -6.02 -7.93 -9.34
C ARG A 32 -5.17 -8.85 -10.21
N LYS A 33 -5.62 -10.10 -10.39
CA LYS A 33 -4.91 -11.08 -11.24
C LYS A 33 -4.80 -10.60 -12.69
N VAL A 34 -5.91 -10.20 -13.29
CA VAL A 34 -5.94 -9.74 -14.69
C VAL A 34 -5.09 -8.50 -14.90
N PHE A 35 -5.14 -7.53 -13.98
CA PHE A 35 -4.31 -6.33 -14.05
C PHE A 35 -2.82 -6.62 -13.86
N ALA A 36 -2.46 -7.56 -12.99
CA ALA A 36 -1.06 -7.97 -12.81
C ALA A 36 -0.50 -8.66 -14.07
N GLU A 37 -1.30 -9.52 -14.71
CA GLU A 37 -0.87 -10.30 -15.88
C GLU A 37 -0.82 -9.47 -17.18
N ARG A 38 -1.77 -8.56 -17.39
CA ARG A 38 -1.93 -7.84 -18.66
C ARG A 38 -1.58 -6.36 -18.59
N GLY A 39 -1.43 -5.83 -17.38
CA GLY A 39 -1.42 -4.40 -17.15
C GLY A 39 -2.84 -3.81 -17.22
N TYR A 40 -3.01 -2.64 -16.61
CA TYR A 40 -4.31 -1.99 -16.51
C TYR A 40 -4.91 -1.60 -17.87
N HIS A 41 -4.08 -1.17 -18.84
CA HIS A 41 -4.57 -0.70 -20.14
C HIS A 41 -5.16 -1.82 -21.00
N GLU A 42 -4.47 -2.96 -21.10
CA GLU A 42 -4.88 -4.10 -21.93
C GLU A 42 -5.98 -4.96 -21.29
N ALA A 43 -6.09 -4.95 -19.96
CA ALA A 43 -7.14 -5.68 -19.25
C ALA A 43 -8.55 -5.19 -19.64
N ASN A 44 -9.52 -6.10 -19.74
CA ASN A 44 -10.92 -5.76 -19.98
C ASN A 44 -11.90 -6.42 -19.00
N ILE A 45 -13.11 -5.88 -18.91
CA ILE A 45 -14.15 -6.33 -17.96
C ILE A 45 -14.53 -7.80 -18.22
N ALA A 46 -14.55 -8.25 -19.47
CA ALA A 46 -14.92 -9.63 -19.82
C ALA A 46 -13.92 -10.64 -19.23
N GLU A 47 -12.62 -10.35 -19.32
CA GLU A 47 -11.56 -11.16 -18.71
C GLU A 47 -11.69 -11.21 -17.19
N ILE A 48 -11.98 -10.08 -16.54
CA ILE A 48 -12.20 -10.01 -15.08
C ILE A 48 -13.38 -10.88 -14.68
N THR A 49 -14.51 -10.77 -15.39
CA THR A 49 -15.72 -11.54 -15.10
C THR A 49 -15.53 -13.03 -15.35
N GLN A 50 -14.78 -13.39 -16.39
CA GLN A 50 -14.43 -14.77 -16.68
C GLN A 50 -13.53 -15.35 -15.58
N ALA A 51 -12.53 -14.60 -15.12
CA ALA A 51 -11.65 -15.02 -14.03
C ALA A 51 -12.38 -15.12 -12.68
N ALA A 52 -13.45 -14.34 -12.47
CA ALA A 52 -14.30 -14.39 -11.29
C ALA A 52 -15.44 -15.43 -11.35
N ASP A 53 -15.62 -16.12 -12.48
CA ASP A 53 -16.75 -17.04 -12.74
C ASP A 53 -18.13 -16.38 -12.53
N VAL A 54 -18.29 -15.16 -13.05
CA VAL A 54 -19.56 -14.41 -13.00
C VAL A 54 -19.92 -13.81 -14.36
N GLY A 55 -21.18 -13.44 -14.54
CA GLY A 55 -21.62 -12.75 -15.74
C GLY A 55 -21.21 -11.26 -15.75
N VAL A 56 -21.07 -10.69 -16.95
CA VAL A 56 -20.80 -9.25 -17.13
C VAL A 56 -21.87 -8.37 -16.46
N GLY A 57 -23.14 -8.79 -16.50
CA GLY A 57 -24.21 -8.09 -15.78
C GLY A 57 -23.97 -8.03 -14.27
N THR A 58 -23.37 -9.08 -13.68
CA THR A 58 -23.00 -9.10 -12.26
C THR A 58 -21.91 -8.08 -11.94
N PHE A 59 -20.91 -7.90 -12.82
CA PHE A 59 -19.90 -6.85 -12.65
C PHE A 59 -20.54 -5.48 -12.47
N TYR A 60 -21.48 -5.12 -13.36
CA TYR A 60 -22.15 -3.82 -13.32
C TYR A 60 -23.07 -3.60 -12.11
N LEU A 61 -23.41 -4.66 -11.35
CA LEU A 61 -24.07 -4.51 -10.05
C LEU A 61 -23.13 -4.06 -8.93
N HIS A 62 -21.82 -4.21 -9.12
CA HIS A 62 -20.77 -3.93 -8.14
C HIS A 62 -19.85 -2.77 -8.52
N PHE A 63 -19.55 -2.59 -9.81
CA PHE A 63 -18.64 -1.59 -10.32
C PHE A 63 -19.19 -0.99 -11.62
N ARG A 64 -19.13 0.33 -11.75
CA ARG A 64 -19.58 1.09 -12.92
C ARG A 64 -18.68 0.84 -14.14
N ASP A 65 -17.39 0.73 -13.92
CA ASP A 65 -16.39 0.66 -14.99
C ASP A 65 -15.09 -0.02 -14.49
N LYS A 66 -14.14 -0.22 -15.42
CA LYS A 66 -12.81 -0.78 -15.14
C LYS A 66 -12.02 0.11 -14.17
N ASP A 67 -12.27 1.41 -14.18
CA ASP A 67 -11.56 2.38 -13.35
C ASP A 67 -12.00 2.25 -11.90
N GLU A 68 -13.29 2.05 -11.64
CA GLU A 68 -13.82 1.88 -10.29
C GLU A 68 -13.25 0.64 -9.60
N VAL A 69 -13.19 -0.49 -10.29
CA VAL A 69 -12.58 -1.71 -9.72
C VAL A 69 -11.08 -1.54 -9.50
N PHE A 70 -10.36 -0.92 -10.44
CA PHE A 70 -8.94 -0.62 -10.31
C PHE A 70 -8.66 0.31 -9.12
N ASN A 71 -9.44 1.39 -9.01
CA ASN A 71 -9.36 2.37 -7.95
C ASN A 71 -9.64 1.75 -6.58
N THR A 72 -10.68 0.95 -6.49
CA THR A 72 -11.05 0.21 -5.28
C THR A 72 -9.90 -0.71 -4.84
N LEU A 73 -9.32 -1.46 -5.78
CA LEU A 73 -8.19 -2.35 -5.50
C LEU A 73 -6.99 -1.60 -4.90
N LEU A 74 -6.64 -0.44 -5.47
CA LEU A 74 -5.54 0.37 -4.95
C LEU A 74 -5.86 0.97 -3.57
N ASP A 75 -7.09 1.48 -3.38
CA ASP A 75 -7.50 2.11 -2.13
C ASP A 75 -7.53 1.08 -0.97
N GLU A 76 -8.05 -0.12 -1.22
CA GLU A 76 -8.01 -1.25 -0.28
C GLU A 76 -6.56 -1.67 0.01
N GLY A 77 -5.73 -1.81 -1.03
CA GLY A 77 -4.33 -2.19 -0.88
C GLY A 77 -3.47 -1.21 -0.08
N PHE A 78 -3.64 0.10 -0.29
CA PHE A 78 -2.95 1.13 0.51
C PHE A 78 -3.48 1.20 1.94
N GLN A 79 -4.77 0.92 2.17
CA GLN A 79 -5.33 0.83 3.50
C GLN A 79 -4.77 -0.38 4.26
N ASP A 80 -4.75 -1.55 3.62
CA ASP A 80 -4.18 -2.78 4.19
C ASP A 80 -2.70 -2.59 4.58
N MET A 81 -1.91 -1.91 3.74
CA MET A 81 -0.52 -1.57 4.07
C MET A 81 -0.43 -0.72 5.34
N ARG A 82 -1.26 0.33 5.44
CA ARG A 82 -1.27 1.21 6.63
C ARG A 82 -1.64 0.43 7.88
N ASP A 83 -2.67 -0.41 7.80
CA ASP A 83 -3.15 -1.19 8.94
C ASP A 83 -2.12 -2.24 9.35
N HIS A 84 -1.47 -2.89 8.39
CA HIS A 84 -0.38 -3.83 8.65
C HIS A 84 0.79 -3.15 9.37
N VAL A 85 1.24 -2.00 8.85
CA VAL A 85 2.34 -1.24 9.47
C VAL A 85 1.95 -0.77 10.88
N ALA A 86 0.75 -0.25 11.08
CA ALA A 86 0.26 0.18 12.38
C ALA A 86 0.22 -0.98 13.38
N ALA A 87 -0.31 -2.14 12.98
CA ALA A 87 -0.37 -3.33 13.81
C ALA A 87 1.03 -3.80 14.25
N ILE A 88 2.00 -3.83 13.31
CA ILE A 88 3.38 -4.22 13.62
C ILE A 88 4.05 -3.23 14.59
N VAL A 89 3.86 -1.93 14.39
CA VAL A 89 4.38 -0.89 15.29
C VAL A 89 3.80 -1.04 16.70
N MET A 90 2.49 -1.27 16.82
CA MET A 90 1.83 -1.49 18.10
C MET A 90 2.35 -2.76 18.82
N GLN A 91 2.53 -3.85 18.08
CA GLN A 91 3.02 -5.12 18.63
C GLN A 91 4.50 -5.06 19.06
N GLN A 92 5.31 -4.23 18.38
CA GLN A 92 6.74 -4.11 18.62
C GLN A 92 7.13 -2.75 19.21
N ALA A 93 6.29 -2.22 20.11
CA ALA A 93 6.45 -0.87 20.68
C ALA A 93 7.79 -0.63 21.40
N ALA A 94 8.50 -1.68 21.81
CA ALA A 94 9.83 -1.58 22.42
C ALA A 94 10.97 -1.37 21.39
N LYS A 95 10.74 -1.65 20.10
CA LYS A 95 11.75 -1.49 19.06
C LYS A 95 11.81 -0.05 18.54
N PRO A 96 12.98 0.41 18.06
CA PRO A 96 13.09 1.70 17.37
C PRO A 96 12.14 1.74 16.17
N ILE A 97 11.26 2.76 16.17
CA ILE A 97 10.15 2.86 15.23
C ILE A 97 10.61 3.01 13.76
N LEU A 98 11.69 3.76 13.49
CA LEU A 98 12.12 4.03 12.12
C LEU A 98 12.65 2.77 11.39
N PRO A 99 13.58 1.98 11.96
CA PRO A 99 13.97 0.67 11.40
C PRO A 99 12.79 -0.27 11.20
N LEU A 100 11.87 -0.32 12.16
CA LEU A 100 10.68 -1.15 12.08
C LEU A 100 9.77 -0.73 10.92
N LEU A 101 9.48 0.56 10.78
CA LEU A 101 8.68 1.12 9.69
C LEU A 101 9.29 0.79 8.33
N VAL A 102 10.57 1.11 8.13
CA VAL A 102 11.26 0.90 6.83
C VAL A 102 11.24 -0.58 6.46
N THR A 103 11.65 -1.46 7.37
CA THR A 103 11.67 -2.92 7.11
C THR A 103 10.28 -3.47 6.80
N THR A 104 9.26 -3.05 7.57
CA THR A 104 7.88 -3.52 7.37
C THR A 104 7.33 -3.07 6.03
N ILE A 105 7.59 -1.83 5.62
CA ILE A 105 7.13 -1.29 4.34
C ILE A 105 7.77 -2.07 3.18
N PHE A 106 9.09 -2.31 3.19
CA PHE A 106 9.76 -3.06 2.13
C PHE A 106 9.27 -4.52 2.04
N ARG A 107 9.11 -5.20 3.18
CA ARG A 107 8.53 -6.56 3.21
C ARG A 107 7.12 -6.59 2.65
N TYR A 108 6.25 -5.69 3.09
CA TYR A 108 4.87 -5.62 2.61
C TYR A 108 4.81 -5.31 1.11
N ALA A 109 5.64 -4.37 0.63
CA ALA A 109 5.73 -4.05 -0.80
C ALA A 109 6.18 -5.25 -1.64
N TYR A 110 7.04 -6.11 -1.09
CA TYR A 110 7.44 -7.37 -1.71
C TYR A 110 6.34 -8.41 -1.73
N GLU A 111 5.67 -8.62 -0.60
CA GLU A 111 4.61 -9.61 -0.47
C GLU A 111 3.41 -9.27 -1.37
N GLN A 112 3.13 -7.98 -1.55
CA GLN A 112 2.05 -7.47 -2.39
C GLN A 112 2.58 -6.96 -3.75
N ARG A 113 3.63 -7.59 -4.30
CA ARG A 113 4.38 -7.07 -5.46
C ARG A 113 3.50 -6.73 -6.66
N ASP A 114 2.57 -7.61 -6.97
CA ASP A 114 1.59 -7.47 -8.05
C ASP A 114 0.72 -6.22 -7.90
N LEU A 115 0.22 -5.93 -6.69
CA LEU A 115 -0.56 -4.73 -6.41
C LEU A 115 0.26 -3.45 -6.65
N PHE A 116 1.52 -3.45 -6.24
CA PHE A 116 2.38 -2.30 -6.50
C PHE A 116 2.74 -2.17 -7.97
N GLN A 117 3.02 -3.25 -8.69
CA GLN A 117 3.21 -3.21 -10.16
C GLN A 117 1.98 -2.62 -10.87
N ILE A 118 0.78 -3.01 -10.45
CA ILE A 118 -0.48 -2.43 -10.92
C ILE A 118 -0.52 -0.92 -10.62
N ALA A 119 -0.13 -0.51 -9.41
CA ALA A 119 -0.10 0.90 -9.05
C ALA A 119 0.86 1.70 -9.96
N LEU A 120 2.01 1.13 -10.34
CA LEU A 120 3.03 1.80 -11.13
C LEU A 120 2.64 2.07 -12.59
N THR A 121 1.68 1.34 -13.14
CA THR A 121 1.34 1.36 -14.58
C THR A 121 0.16 2.28 -14.94
N GLY A 122 -0.54 2.86 -13.96
CA GLY A 122 -1.75 3.67 -14.18
C GLY A 122 -1.57 5.19 -14.01
N GLN A 123 -2.08 5.99 -14.95
CA GLN A 123 -2.15 7.47 -14.82
C GLN A 123 -3.03 7.91 -13.63
N ALA A 124 -4.15 7.22 -13.39
CA ALA A 124 -5.05 7.46 -12.25
C ALA A 124 -4.39 7.14 -10.89
N THR A 125 -3.28 6.40 -10.90
CA THR A 125 -2.53 6.06 -9.69
C THR A 125 -1.75 7.24 -9.13
N ARG A 126 -1.35 8.22 -9.97
CA ARG A 126 -0.54 9.37 -9.51
C ARG A 126 -1.14 10.07 -8.29
N THR A 127 -2.44 10.32 -8.30
CA THR A 127 -3.13 10.98 -7.17
C THR A 127 -3.16 10.11 -5.91
N ARG A 128 -3.37 8.79 -6.05
CA ARG A 128 -3.46 7.87 -4.90
C ARG A 128 -2.10 7.59 -4.29
N THR A 129 -1.12 7.27 -5.13
CA THR A 129 0.26 7.10 -4.68
C THR A 129 0.76 8.39 -4.04
N PHE A 130 0.45 9.56 -4.60
CA PHE A 130 0.79 10.84 -3.96
C PHE A 130 0.13 10.99 -2.59
N ARG A 131 -1.15 10.63 -2.44
CA ARG A 131 -1.83 10.64 -1.12
C ARG A 131 -1.20 9.66 -0.13
N ALA A 132 -0.86 8.45 -0.56
CA ALA A 132 -0.18 7.46 0.28
C ALA A 132 1.20 7.95 0.73
N GLN A 133 1.97 8.55 -0.18
CA GLN A 133 3.24 9.19 0.13
C GLN A 133 3.08 10.37 1.09
N ALA A 134 2.08 11.23 0.88
CA ALA A 134 1.78 12.35 1.78
C ALA A 134 1.40 11.87 3.19
N ALA A 135 0.64 10.78 3.30
CA ALA A 135 0.28 10.17 4.58
C ALA A 135 1.53 9.63 5.32
N LEU A 136 2.42 8.93 4.61
CA LEU A 136 3.69 8.45 5.19
C LEU A 136 4.59 9.62 5.63
N ALA A 137 4.71 10.65 4.81
CA ALA A 137 5.47 11.86 5.16
C ALA A 137 4.87 12.57 6.38
N GLY A 138 3.55 12.63 6.49
CA GLY A 138 2.86 13.18 7.67
C GLY A 138 3.17 12.38 8.95
N ALA A 139 3.09 11.04 8.88
CA ALA A 139 3.42 10.16 10.01
C ALA A 139 4.89 10.31 10.44
N LEU A 140 5.83 10.34 9.49
CA LEU A 140 7.25 10.57 9.77
C LEU A 140 7.53 11.98 10.30
N THR A 141 6.78 12.99 9.85
CA THR A 141 6.89 14.36 10.39
C THR A 141 6.56 14.36 11.87
N GLN A 142 5.43 13.75 12.26
CA GLN A 142 5.02 13.66 13.67
C GLN A 142 6.06 12.91 14.52
N LEU A 143 6.63 11.84 13.98
CA LEU A 143 7.69 11.06 14.61
C LEU A 143 8.96 11.90 14.84
N PHE A 144 9.41 12.63 13.83
CA PHE A 144 10.59 13.50 13.95
C PHE A 144 10.35 14.71 14.84
N GLU A 145 9.19 15.33 14.80
CA GLU A 145 8.84 16.43 15.72
C GLU A 145 8.84 15.95 17.18
N ASN A 146 8.39 14.73 17.44
CA ASN A 146 8.47 14.13 18.77
C ASN A 146 9.93 13.89 19.20
N ALA A 147 10.77 13.37 18.32
CA ALA A 147 12.21 13.16 18.59
C ALA A 147 13.01 14.47 18.71
N SER A 148 12.58 15.55 18.05
CA SER A 148 13.21 16.88 18.16
C SER A 148 13.12 17.46 19.57
N ARG A 149 12.14 17.04 20.38
CA ARG A 149 12.03 17.45 21.79
C ARG A 149 13.27 17.04 22.60
N ASP A 150 13.94 15.97 22.17
CA ASP A 150 15.15 15.42 22.81
C ASP A 150 16.45 16.02 22.25
N LYS A 151 16.36 17.11 21.46
CA LYS A 151 17.49 17.79 20.77
C LYS A 151 18.28 16.92 19.78
N LEU A 152 17.74 15.76 19.39
CA LEU A 152 18.40 14.83 18.46
C LEU A 152 18.43 15.32 17.00
N LEU A 153 17.57 16.27 16.64
CA LEU A 153 17.42 16.78 15.27
C LEU A 153 17.75 18.28 15.15
N THR A 154 18.60 18.81 16.04
CA THR A 154 19.02 20.22 15.97
C THR A 154 19.63 20.53 14.60
N GLY A 155 19.11 21.57 13.93
CA GLY A 155 19.54 21.98 12.59
C GLY A 155 18.73 21.37 11.43
N TYR A 156 17.85 20.41 11.69
CA TYR A 156 16.99 19.80 10.66
C TYR A 156 15.54 20.29 10.77
N HIS A 157 14.91 20.53 9.61
CA HIS A 157 13.49 20.83 9.53
C HIS A 157 12.69 19.52 9.37
N ALA A 158 11.99 19.09 10.42
CA ALA A 158 11.32 17.78 10.48
C ALA A 158 10.39 17.48 9.28
N PRO A 159 9.51 18.40 8.83
CA PRO A 159 8.67 18.17 7.64
C PRO A 159 9.45 17.99 6.33
N VAL A 160 10.68 18.52 6.23
CA VAL A 160 11.53 18.36 5.05
C VAL A 160 12.26 17.03 5.14
N LEU A 161 12.83 16.71 6.30
CA LEU A 161 13.48 15.42 6.54
C LEU A 161 12.52 14.25 6.31
N ALA A 162 11.28 14.34 6.82
CA ALA A 162 10.25 13.33 6.60
C ALA A 162 9.94 13.10 5.11
N ARG A 163 9.91 14.15 4.29
CA ARG A 163 9.73 14.04 2.84
C ARG A 163 10.93 13.36 2.17
N PHE A 164 12.15 13.66 2.58
CA PHE A 164 13.34 12.97 2.05
C PHE A 164 13.34 11.50 2.41
N VAL A 165 13.02 11.14 3.66
CA VAL A 165 12.91 9.74 4.08
C VAL A 165 11.82 9.01 3.29
N THR A 166 10.64 9.63 3.16
CA THR A 166 9.55 9.11 2.32
C THR A 166 10.01 8.90 0.88
N GLY A 167 10.73 9.87 0.31
CA GLY A 167 11.29 9.80 -1.04
C GLY A 167 12.29 8.66 -1.20
N MET A 168 13.18 8.44 -0.24
CA MET A 168 14.14 7.33 -0.29
C MET A 168 13.43 5.97 -0.26
N ILE A 169 12.42 5.81 0.60
CA ILE A 169 11.62 4.59 0.66
C ILE A 169 10.89 4.36 -0.67
N THR A 170 10.20 5.38 -1.18
CA THR A 170 9.40 5.24 -2.40
C THR A 170 10.28 4.98 -3.60
N GLN A 171 11.36 5.74 -3.80
CA GLN A 171 12.31 5.54 -4.90
C GLN A 171 13.00 4.18 -4.80
N GLY A 172 13.35 3.73 -3.59
CA GLY A 172 13.88 2.37 -3.38
C GLY A 172 12.89 1.30 -3.84
N ILE A 173 11.61 1.45 -3.48
CA ILE A 173 10.53 0.56 -3.93
C ILE A 173 10.39 0.60 -5.46
N TYR A 174 10.32 1.78 -6.09
CA TYR A 174 10.21 1.94 -7.55
C TYR A 174 11.34 1.22 -8.30
N TRP A 175 12.59 1.49 -7.93
CA TRP A 175 13.76 0.90 -8.57
C TRP A 175 13.79 -0.62 -8.38
N TRP A 176 13.44 -1.07 -7.18
CA TRP A 176 13.48 -2.49 -6.83
C TRP A 176 12.49 -3.34 -7.64
N PHE A 177 11.33 -2.78 -8.01
CA PHE A 177 10.35 -3.50 -8.82
C PHE A 177 10.87 -3.93 -10.20
N GLU A 178 11.84 -3.19 -10.77
CA GLU A 178 12.45 -3.49 -12.07
C GLU A 178 13.63 -4.47 -11.98
N HIS A 179 14.28 -4.59 -10.82
CA HIS A 179 15.56 -5.30 -10.67
C HIS A 179 15.46 -6.60 -9.87
N ASP A 180 14.45 -6.76 -9.01
CA ASP A 180 14.22 -7.93 -8.11
C ASP A 180 15.35 -8.26 -7.13
N GLU A 181 16.47 -7.55 -7.17
CA GLU A 181 17.61 -7.72 -6.28
C GLU A 181 18.10 -6.35 -5.77
N PRO A 182 18.52 -6.25 -4.50
CA PRO A 182 18.54 -7.29 -3.47
C PRO A 182 17.17 -7.50 -2.80
N GLY A 183 17.01 -8.52 -1.94
CA GLY A 183 15.72 -8.80 -1.27
C GLY A 183 15.19 -7.67 -0.35
N PRO A 184 13.94 -7.75 0.15
CA PRO A 184 13.28 -6.66 0.90
C PRO A 184 14.07 -6.15 2.09
N ASP A 185 14.64 -7.08 2.86
CA ASP A 185 15.41 -6.76 4.07
C ASP A 185 16.72 -6.06 3.73
N ALA A 186 17.37 -6.47 2.65
CA ALA A 186 18.59 -5.83 2.17
C ALA A 186 18.30 -4.43 1.61
N MET A 187 17.18 -4.24 0.89
CA MET A 187 16.74 -2.90 0.47
C MET A 187 16.47 -1.99 1.66
N ALA A 188 15.77 -2.49 2.68
CA ALA A 188 15.53 -1.77 3.93
C ALA A 188 16.86 -1.42 4.63
N GLU A 189 17.81 -2.36 4.69
CA GLU A 189 19.12 -2.14 5.29
C GLU A 189 19.91 -1.05 4.55
N GLN A 190 19.88 -1.00 3.21
CA GLN A 190 20.52 0.08 2.44
C GLN A 190 19.96 1.46 2.78
N VAL A 191 18.62 1.57 2.85
CA VAL A 191 17.95 2.82 3.23
C VAL A 191 18.31 3.21 4.66
N LEU A 192 18.27 2.27 5.60
CA LEU A 192 18.60 2.52 6.99
C LEU A 192 20.07 2.91 7.19
N ARG A 193 20.99 2.26 6.47
CA ARG A 193 22.42 2.58 6.48
C ARG A 193 22.65 4.01 6.00
N LEU A 194 22.00 4.40 4.91
CA LEU A 194 22.08 5.76 4.38
C LEU A 194 21.49 6.79 5.37
N LEU A 195 20.36 6.47 6.01
CA LEU A 195 19.75 7.32 7.03
C LEU A 195 20.63 7.48 8.29
N GLN A 196 21.32 6.42 8.68
CA GLN A 196 22.13 6.40 9.91
C GLN A 196 23.52 7.02 9.72
N HIS A 197 24.14 6.83 8.56
CA HIS A 197 25.54 7.19 8.32
C HIS A 197 25.74 8.22 7.21
N GLY A 198 24.73 8.48 6.40
CA GLY A 198 24.88 9.28 5.19
C GLY A 198 25.80 8.62 4.16
N LEU A 199 26.18 9.41 3.15
CA LEU A 199 27.21 9.04 2.19
C LEU A 199 28.61 9.21 2.79
N PRO A 200 29.60 8.39 2.40
CA PRO A 200 30.97 8.53 2.89
C PRO A 200 31.54 9.94 2.69
N GLY A 201 32.13 10.52 3.72
CA GLY A 201 32.70 11.88 3.71
C GLY A 201 33.76 12.10 2.62
N GLN A 202 34.46 11.03 2.21
CA GLN A 202 35.46 11.08 1.14
C GLN A 202 34.86 11.48 -0.21
N LEU A 203 33.57 11.23 -0.44
CA LEU A 203 32.87 11.68 -1.65
C LEU A 203 32.73 13.20 -1.73
N PHE A 204 32.90 13.90 -0.61
CA PHE A 204 32.78 15.36 -0.51
C PHE A 204 34.15 16.05 -0.36
N GLY A 205 35.26 15.33 -0.51
CA GLY A 205 36.61 15.90 -0.43
C GLY A 205 37.11 16.14 0.99
N HIS A 206 36.47 15.58 2.03
CA HIS A 206 37.02 15.57 3.37
C HIS A 206 38.08 14.46 3.50
N GLU A 207 39.35 14.85 3.57
CA GLU A 207 40.44 13.98 4.04
C GLU A 207 40.37 13.82 5.56
N ARG A 208 40.77 12.64 6.06
CA ARG A 208 40.60 12.22 7.47
C ARG A 208 41.33 13.11 8.47
#